data_AF-A0A850S0F5-F1
#
_entry.id   AF-A0A850S0F5-F1
#
_cell.length_a   1.000
_cell.length_b   1.000
_cell.length_c   1.000
_cell.angle_alpha   90.00
_cell.angle_beta   90.00
_cell.angle_gamma   90.00
#
_symmetry.space_group_name_H-M   'P 1'
#
loop_
_entity.id
_entity.type
_entity.pdbx_description
1 polymer ?
#
loop_
_entity_poly.entity_id
_entity_poly.type
_entity_poly.pdbx_seq_one_letter_code
_entity_poly.pdbx_strand_id
1 'polypeptide(L)'
;MRSVIRLIICLSLLTLTACEFDRHEMHQARQNLSYTTKLHHLHMLVNHSLQMATQGADMNLQGVEHGPAMLVKASGLLERAMSGPEMARMHKYGSGNKPLMKMTQELADKSAVLIEAMKGISTKTADKDAIRMLNHAVEVAATGSSLIMLGQQGMAGDIDAVMVNHGQLMLGEASGLLHDTTGAPEYRLLVSGVVQMLIGIPDMPIDSEDGDSK
;
A
#
# COMPACT_ATOMS: atom_id res chain seq x y z
N MET A 1 43.25 46.87 6.50
CA MET A 1 41.78 46.93 6.72
C MET A 1 40.94 46.45 5.54
N ARG A 2 41.10 46.98 4.30
CA ARG A 2 40.26 46.57 3.15
C ARG A 2 40.24 45.06 2.87
N SER A 3 41.38 44.37 2.96
CA SER A 3 41.46 42.92 2.69
C SER A 3 40.76 42.07 3.74
N VAL A 4 40.79 42.49 5.01
CA VAL A 4 40.13 41.78 6.13
C VAL A 4 38.61 41.89 6.00
N ILE A 5 38.09 43.05 5.61
CA ILE A 5 36.64 43.25 5.40
C ILE A 5 36.13 42.37 4.26
N ARG A 6 36.88 42.26 3.14
CA ARG A 6 36.51 41.38 2.02
C ARG A 6 36.49 39.90 2.43
N LEU A 7 37.46 39.47 3.24
CA LEU A 7 37.52 38.09 3.73
C LEU A 7 36.31 37.76 4.61
N ILE A 8 35.93 38.66 5.53
CA ILE A 8 34.77 38.49 6.41
C ILE A 8 33.48 38.39 5.59
N ILE A 9 33.30 39.23 4.57
CA ILE A 9 32.11 39.18 3.69
C ILE A 9 32.06 37.88 2.88
N CYS A 10 33.19 37.39 2.36
CA CYS A 10 33.21 36.12 1.65
C CYS A 10 32.90 34.94 2.58
N LEU A 11 33.44 34.93 3.81
CA LEU A 11 33.13 33.89 4.80
C LEU A 11 31.67 33.90 5.21
N SER A 12 31.06 35.07 5.45
CA SER A 12 29.65 35.16 5.81
C SER A 12 28.74 34.71 4.67
N LEU A 13 29.05 35.07 3.42
CA LEU A 13 28.31 34.58 2.25
C LEU A 13 28.42 33.05 2.10
N LEU A 14 29.61 32.47 2.30
CA LEU A 14 29.81 31.01 2.26
C LEU A 14 29.01 30.29 3.36
N THR A 15 28.96 30.84 4.58
CA THR A 15 28.13 30.25 5.66
C THR A 15 26.64 30.38 5.41
N LEU A 16 26.19 31.46 4.77
CA LEU A 16 24.78 31.63 4.40
C LEU A 16 24.37 30.63 3.31
N THR A 17 25.23 30.42 2.29
CA THR A 17 24.97 29.42 1.25
C THR A 17 24.97 27.99 1.78
N ALA A 18 25.84 27.66 2.75
CA ALA A 18 25.83 26.34 3.39
C ALA A 18 24.56 26.10 4.23
N CYS A 19 24.07 27.12 4.94
CA CYS A 19 22.81 27.05 5.68
C CYS A 19 21.56 26.96 4.80
N GLU A 20 21.55 27.58 3.63
CA GLU A 20 20.42 27.48 2.68
C GLU A 20 20.35 26.11 2.00
N PHE A 21 21.51 25.53 1.68
CA PHE A 21 21.61 24.18 1.11
C PHE A 21 21.06 23.11 2.07
N ASP A 22 21.53 23.11 3.33
CA ASP A 22 21.07 22.18 4.38
C ASP A 22 19.56 22.28 4.63
N ARG A 23 19.00 23.50 4.62
CA ARG A 23 17.55 23.71 4.74
C ARG A 23 16.77 23.12 3.57
N HIS A 24 17.28 23.21 2.34
CA HIS A 24 16.58 22.68 1.17
C HIS A 24 16.53 21.15 1.19
N GLU A 25 17.66 20.51 1.48
CA GLU A 25 17.76 19.05 1.59
C GLU A 25 16.88 18.52 2.74
N MET A 26 16.95 19.13 3.92
CA MET A 26 16.06 18.78 5.03
C MET A 26 14.58 18.94 4.67
N HIS A 27 14.23 19.99 3.93
CA HIS A 27 12.83 20.23 3.54
C HIS A 27 12.34 19.21 2.51
N GLN A 28 13.21 18.77 1.59
CA GLN A 28 12.93 17.74 0.60
C GLN A 28 12.82 16.36 1.26
N ALA A 29 13.76 15.99 2.14
CA ALA A 29 13.71 14.74 2.90
C ALA A 29 12.42 14.64 3.74
N ARG A 30 12.03 15.73 4.43
CA ARG A 30 10.78 15.78 5.20
C ARG A 30 9.53 15.64 4.33
N GLN A 31 9.54 16.22 3.12
CA GLN A 31 8.44 16.06 2.17
C GLN A 31 8.33 14.64 1.63
N ASN A 32 9.46 14.00 1.31
CA ASN A 32 9.52 12.61 0.85
C ASN A 32 9.01 11.65 1.92
N LEU A 33 9.48 11.78 3.17
CA LEU A 33 9.01 10.96 4.28
C LEU A 33 7.48 11.12 4.49
N SER A 34 7.01 12.37 4.53
CA SER A 34 5.57 12.65 4.70
C SER A 34 4.72 12.06 3.57
N TYR A 35 5.25 12.01 2.35
CA TYR A 35 4.58 11.42 1.20
C TYR A 35 4.49 9.90 1.30
N THR A 36 5.62 9.26 1.59
CA THR A 36 5.70 7.81 1.80
C THR A 36 4.71 7.34 2.86
N THR A 37 4.66 8.01 4.01
CA THR A 37 3.70 7.65 5.08
C THR A 37 2.25 7.78 4.63
N LYS A 38 1.90 8.82 3.86
CA LYS A 38 0.54 9.00 3.34
C LYS A 38 0.14 7.89 2.37
N LEU A 39 1.05 7.52 1.48
CA LEU A 39 0.81 6.39 0.58
C LEU A 39 0.71 5.07 1.33
N HIS A 40 1.52 4.87 2.36
CA HIS A 40 1.40 3.68 3.21
C HIS A 40 0.01 3.59 3.84
N HIS A 41 -0.49 4.68 4.40
CA HIS A 41 -1.83 4.70 4.97
C HIS A 41 -2.93 4.43 3.94
N LEU A 42 -2.80 4.94 2.72
CA LEU A 42 -3.77 4.64 1.67
C LEU A 42 -3.73 3.18 1.26
N HIS A 43 -2.54 2.60 1.09
CA HIS A 43 -2.42 1.19 0.79
C HIS A 43 -3.01 0.32 1.91
N MET A 44 -2.76 0.66 3.18
CA MET A 44 -3.39 0.01 4.34
C MET A 44 -4.93 0.11 4.30
N LEU A 45 -5.48 1.25 3.85
CA LEU A 45 -6.93 1.42 3.69
C LEU A 45 -7.49 0.56 2.55
N VAL A 46 -6.76 0.43 1.44
CA VAL A 46 -7.12 -0.48 0.34
C VAL A 46 -7.11 -1.93 0.84
N ASN A 47 -6.05 -2.35 1.53
CA ASN A 47 -5.95 -3.68 2.14
C ASN A 47 -7.09 -3.95 3.12
N HIS A 48 -7.41 -2.98 3.98
CA HIS A 48 -8.52 -3.10 4.91
C HIS A 48 -9.87 -3.22 4.20
N SER A 49 -10.09 -2.46 3.11
CA SER A 49 -11.31 -2.59 2.31
C SER A 49 -11.45 -4.00 1.69
N LEU A 50 -10.34 -4.60 1.24
CA LEU A 50 -10.32 -5.97 0.73
C LEU A 50 -10.67 -6.99 1.82
N GLN A 51 -10.08 -6.87 3.02
CA GLN A 51 -10.40 -7.74 4.15
C GLN A 51 -11.89 -7.64 4.54
N MET A 52 -12.45 -6.43 4.57
CA MET A 52 -13.89 -6.26 4.80
C MET A 52 -14.73 -6.92 3.70
N ALA A 53 -14.29 -6.83 2.45
CA ALA A 53 -15.01 -7.41 1.32
C ALA A 53 -14.96 -8.94 1.32
N THR A 54 -13.82 -9.56 1.60
CA THR A 54 -13.69 -11.03 1.69
C THR A 54 -14.58 -11.57 2.81
N GLN A 55 -14.60 -10.93 3.97
CA GLN A 55 -15.48 -11.29 5.08
C GLN A 55 -16.97 -11.15 4.69
N GLY A 56 -17.34 -10.06 4.01
CA GLY A 56 -18.70 -9.86 3.49
C GLY A 56 -19.11 -10.91 2.44
N ALA A 57 -18.19 -11.28 1.55
CA ALA A 57 -18.40 -12.33 0.55
C ALA A 57 -18.61 -13.71 1.20
N ASP A 58 -17.81 -14.03 2.22
CA ASP A 58 -17.96 -15.27 2.98
C ASP A 58 -19.26 -15.33 3.78
N MET A 59 -19.73 -14.19 4.29
CA MET A 59 -21.07 -14.05 4.88
C MET A 59 -22.16 -14.32 3.84
N ASN A 60 -22.05 -13.79 2.63
CA ASN A 60 -23.00 -14.04 1.54
C ASN A 60 -23.08 -15.52 1.15
N LEU A 61 -21.94 -16.21 1.06
CA LEU A 61 -21.88 -17.65 0.79
C LEU A 61 -22.65 -18.49 1.82
N GLN A 62 -22.68 -18.01 3.06
CA GLN A 62 -23.36 -18.62 4.20
C GLN A 62 -24.81 -18.15 4.37
N GLY A 63 -25.26 -17.17 3.57
CA GLY A 63 -26.61 -16.61 3.68
C GLY A 63 -26.81 -15.69 4.89
N VAL A 64 -25.73 -15.13 5.41
CA VAL A 64 -25.78 -14.17 6.53
C VAL A 64 -26.16 -12.79 6.00
N GLU A 65 -27.25 -12.21 6.53
CA GLU A 65 -27.84 -10.95 6.08
C GLU A 65 -26.88 -9.74 6.15
N HIS A 66 -25.84 -9.81 6.99
CA HIS A 66 -24.87 -8.73 7.15
C HIS A 66 -23.87 -8.61 5.98
N GLY A 67 -23.67 -9.67 5.19
CA GLY A 67 -22.68 -9.72 4.12
C GLY A 67 -22.81 -8.60 3.07
N PRO A 68 -24.01 -8.31 2.52
CA PRO A 68 -24.18 -7.25 1.54
C PRO A 68 -23.87 -5.86 2.10
N ALA A 69 -24.25 -5.59 3.34
CA ALA A 69 -23.96 -4.30 3.99
C ALA A 69 -22.45 -4.10 4.19
N MET A 70 -21.72 -5.17 4.50
CA MET A 70 -20.26 -5.14 4.64
C MET A 70 -19.56 -4.87 3.30
N LEU A 71 -20.03 -5.48 2.22
CA LEU A 71 -19.50 -5.24 0.86
C LEU A 71 -19.75 -3.80 0.38
N VAL A 72 -20.92 -3.22 0.68
CA VAL A 72 -21.19 -1.80 0.38
C VAL A 72 -20.23 -0.88 1.15
N LYS A 73 -19.97 -1.17 2.44
CA LYS A 73 -19.01 -0.41 3.24
C LYS A 73 -17.58 -0.55 2.72
N ALA A 74 -17.19 -1.75 2.28
CA ALA A 74 -15.88 -2.00 1.68
C ALA A 74 -15.69 -1.16 0.41
N SER A 75 -16.64 -1.20 -0.53
CA SER A 75 -16.60 -0.34 -1.73
C SER A 75 -16.53 1.15 -1.37
N GLY A 76 -17.37 1.60 -0.43
CA GLY A 76 -17.38 3.01 -0.03
C GLY A 76 -16.11 3.45 0.73
N LEU A 77 -15.39 2.52 1.38
CA LEU A 77 -14.08 2.81 1.96
C LEU A 77 -13.03 2.98 0.85
N LEU A 78 -12.99 2.04 -0.10
CA LEU A 78 -12.08 2.06 -1.24
C LEU A 78 -12.27 3.33 -2.08
N GLU A 79 -13.53 3.67 -2.41
CA GLU A 79 -13.87 4.87 -3.16
C GLU A 79 -13.39 6.14 -2.43
N ARG A 80 -13.63 6.25 -1.12
CA ARG A 80 -13.16 7.40 -0.34
C ARG A 80 -11.65 7.51 -0.27
N ALA A 81 -10.94 6.37 -0.19
CA ALA A 81 -9.48 6.36 -0.21
C ALA A 81 -8.94 6.92 -1.54
N MET A 82 -9.59 6.59 -2.67
CA MET A 82 -9.10 6.95 -4.01
C MET A 82 -9.65 8.27 -4.57
N SER A 83 -10.79 8.76 -4.08
CA SER A 83 -11.41 10.01 -4.54
C SER A 83 -11.32 11.16 -3.53
N GLY A 84 -10.77 10.89 -2.34
CA GLY A 84 -10.71 11.85 -1.25
C GLY A 84 -9.81 13.08 -1.51
N PRO A 85 -9.96 14.15 -0.71
CA PRO A 85 -9.16 15.37 -0.83
C PRO A 85 -7.65 15.11 -0.74
N GLU A 86 -7.23 14.17 0.10
CA GLU A 86 -5.83 13.76 0.27
C GLU A 86 -5.26 13.15 -1.01
N MET A 87 -6.03 12.29 -1.69
CA MET A 87 -5.63 11.68 -2.96
C MET A 87 -5.52 12.76 -4.04
N ALA A 88 -6.52 13.62 -4.18
CA ALA A 88 -6.48 14.77 -5.09
C ALA A 88 -5.27 15.68 -4.85
N ARG A 89 -4.91 15.93 -3.59
CA ARG A 89 -3.71 16.70 -3.24
C ARG A 89 -2.42 16.00 -3.68
N MET A 90 -2.29 14.69 -3.48
CA MET A 90 -1.07 13.99 -3.90
C MET A 90 -0.90 13.96 -5.43
N HIS A 91 -1.99 13.86 -6.20
CA HIS A 91 -1.91 14.05 -7.65
C HIS A 91 -1.46 15.46 -8.02
N LYS A 92 -2.02 16.49 -7.38
CA LYS A 92 -1.70 17.90 -7.65
C LYS A 92 -0.24 18.25 -7.39
N TYR A 93 0.35 17.73 -6.29
CA TYR A 93 1.72 18.06 -5.90
C TYR A 93 2.78 17.11 -6.51
N GLY A 94 2.51 16.56 -7.70
CA GLY A 94 3.53 15.90 -8.53
C GLY A 94 3.79 14.42 -8.22
N SER A 95 2.98 13.81 -7.35
CA SER A 95 3.19 12.43 -6.92
C SER A 95 2.48 11.38 -7.78
N GLY A 96 1.68 11.81 -8.76
CA GLY A 96 0.91 10.92 -9.64
C GLY A 96 1.77 9.94 -10.44
N ASN A 97 2.99 10.34 -10.81
CA ASN A 97 3.88 9.55 -11.66
C ASN A 97 4.87 8.68 -10.86
N LYS A 98 4.87 8.76 -9.52
CA LYS A 98 5.76 7.93 -8.71
C LYS A 98 5.30 6.47 -8.76
N PRO A 99 6.22 5.48 -8.83
CA PRO A 99 5.87 4.07 -8.95
C PRO A 99 4.86 3.58 -7.90
N LEU A 100 5.05 3.94 -6.62
CA LEU A 100 4.16 3.53 -5.53
C LEU A 100 2.74 4.10 -5.67
N MET A 101 2.59 5.30 -6.20
CA MET A 101 1.26 5.89 -6.47
C MET A 101 0.54 5.12 -7.55
N LYS A 102 1.23 4.86 -8.68
CA LYS A 102 0.67 4.09 -9.79
C LYS A 102 0.26 2.70 -9.33
N MET A 103 1.11 2.05 -8.52
CA MET A 103 0.82 0.75 -7.95
C MET A 103 -0.41 0.78 -7.02
N THR A 104 -0.50 1.77 -6.13
CA THR A 104 -1.66 1.95 -5.24
C THR A 104 -2.95 2.15 -6.04
N GLN A 105 -2.91 2.95 -7.11
CA GLN A 105 -4.07 3.14 -7.99
C GLN A 105 -4.45 1.84 -8.70
N GLU A 106 -3.49 1.12 -9.28
CA GLU A 106 -3.76 -0.14 -9.97
C GLU A 106 -4.30 -1.22 -9.03
N LEU A 107 -3.76 -1.31 -7.81
CA LEU A 107 -4.30 -2.19 -6.76
C LEU A 107 -5.74 -1.82 -6.44
N ALA A 108 -6.04 -0.53 -6.25
CA ALA A 108 -7.39 -0.07 -5.96
C ALA A 108 -8.37 -0.37 -7.11
N ASP A 109 -7.96 -0.18 -8.37
CA ASP A 109 -8.78 -0.47 -9.54
C ASP A 109 -9.11 -1.98 -9.62
N LYS A 110 -8.11 -2.85 -9.45
CA LYS A 110 -8.34 -4.31 -9.41
C LYS A 110 -9.20 -4.72 -8.21
N SER A 111 -8.98 -4.09 -7.06
CA SER A 111 -9.76 -4.32 -5.85
C SER A 111 -11.23 -3.97 -6.06
N ALA A 112 -11.52 -2.84 -6.71
CA ALA A 112 -12.90 -2.44 -7.02
C ALA A 112 -13.61 -3.49 -7.87
N VAL A 113 -12.95 -3.99 -8.93
CA VAL A 113 -13.51 -5.05 -9.78
C VAL A 113 -13.76 -6.34 -8.99
N LEU A 114 -12.83 -6.75 -8.13
CA LEU A 114 -13.00 -7.93 -7.29
C LEU A 114 -14.17 -7.76 -6.30
N ILE A 115 -14.30 -6.60 -5.66
CA ILE A 115 -15.39 -6.32 -4.73
C ILE A 115 -16.75 -6.34 -5.44
N GLU A 116 -16.84 -5.84 -6.68
CA GLU A 116 -18.07 -5.97 -7.46
C GLU A 116 -18.41 -7.43 -7.78
N ALA A 117 -17.42 -8.26 -8.10
CA ALA A 117 -17.63 -9.70 -8.26
C ALA A 117 -18.10 -10.35 -6.94
N MET A 118 -17.53 -9.94 -5.80
CA MET A 118 -17.93 -10.42 -4.47
C MET A 118 -19.40 -10.13 -4.14
N LYS A 119 -19.95 -9.00 -4.59
CA LYS A 119 -21.38 -8.65 -4.42
C LYS A 119 -22.32 -9.60 -5.16
N GLY A 120 -21.86 -10.23 -6.24
CA GLY A 120 -22.63 -11.24 -6.97
C GLY A 120 -22.68 -12.61 -6.30
N ILE A 121 -21.86 -12.85 -5.27
CA ILE A 121 -21.78 -14.13 -4.58
C ILE A 121 -22.99 -14.32 -3.66
N SER A 122 -23.51 -15.54 -3.61
CA SER A 122 -24.66 -15.92 -2.79
C SER A 122 -24.60 -17.39 -2.36
N THR A 123 -25.61 -17.83 -1.61
CA THR A 123 -25.82 -19.24 -1.27
C THR A 123 -26.12 -20.14 -2.47
N LYS A 124 -26.28 -19.60 -3.68
CA LYS A 124 -26.50 -20.38 -4.90
C LYS A 124 -25.29 -20.44 -5.82
N THR A 125 -24.22 -19.71 -5.49
CA THR A 125 -23.00 -19.69 -6.29
C THR A 125 -22.37 -21.08 -6.31
N ALA A 126 -21.92 -21.50 -7.49
CA ALA A 126 -21.13 -22.73 -7.65
C ALA A 126 -19.74 -22.56 -7.00
N ASP A 127 -19.02 -23.66 -6.78
CA ASP A 127 -17.62 -23.65 -6.31
C ASP A 127 -17.38 -22.85 -5.01
N LYS A 128 -18.36 -22.85 -4.09
CA LYS A 128 -18.28 -22.05 -2.85
C LYS A 128 -17.01 -22.30 -2.06
N ASP A 129 -16.58 -23.56 -1.95
CA ASP A 129 -15.38 -23.92 -1.20
C ASP A 129 -14.13 -23.31 -1.84
N ALA A 130 -14.03 -23.34 -3.18
CA ALA A 130 -12.95 -22.69 -3.90
C ALA A 130 -12.99 -21.17 -3.69
N ILE A 131 -14.17 -20.55 -3.77
CA ILE A 131 -14.33 -19.11 -3.54
C ILE A 131 -13.90 -18.72 -2.13
N ARG A 132 -14.24 -19.49 -1.09
CA ARG A 132 -13.80 -19.25 0.30
C ARG A 132 -12.28 -19.30 0.43
N MET A 133 -11.64 -20.30 -0.19
CA MET A 133 -10.17 -20.41 -0.18
C MET A 133 -9.51 -19.25 -0.92
N LEU A 134 -10.10 -18.78 -2.02
CA LEU A 134 -9.63 -17.60 -2.75
C LEU A 134 -9.84 -16.31 -1.95
N ASN A 135 -10.96 -16.16 -1.24
CA ASN A 135 -11.18 -15.04 -0.31
C ASN A 135 -10.14 -15.03 0.81
N HIS A 136 -9.82 -16.21 1.35
CA HIS A 136 -8.78 -16.36 2.36
C HIS A 136 -7.39 -15.95 1.83
N ALA A 137 -7.05 -16.33 0.60
CA ALA A 137 -5.80 -15.90 -0.05
C ALA A 137 -5.69 -14.37 -0.11
N VAL A 138 -6.77 -13.66 -0.44
CA VAL A 138 -6.80 -12.19 -0.46
C VAL A 138 -6.62 -11.61 0.95
N GLU A 139 -7.32 -12.16 1.96
CA GLU A 139 -7.20 -11.70 3.35
C GLU A 139 -5.78 -11.88 3.90
N VAL A 140 -5.18 -13.05 3.65
CA VAL A 140 -3.80 -13.35 4.06
C VAL A 140 -2.81 -12.43 3.35
N ALA A 141 -2.97 -12.23 2.03
CA ALA A 141 -2.10 -11.32 1.27
C ALA A 141 -2.21 -9.87 1.75
N ALA A 142 -3.43 -9.37 1.97
CA ALA A 142 -3.68 -8.00 2.43
C ALA A 142 -3.10 -7.77 3.84
N THR A 143 -3.21 -8.78 4.71
CA THR A 143 -2.61 -8.74 6.05
C THR A 143 -1.09 -8.76 5.97
N GLY A 144 -0.51 -9.67 5.18
CA GLY A 144 0.94 -9.80 5.02
C GLY A 144 1.58 -8.52 4.46
N SER A 145 0.99 -7.98 3.40
CA SER A 145 1.36 -6.68 2.83
C SER A 145 1.35 -5.58 3.89
N SER A 146 0.27 -5.49 4.67
CA SER A 146 0.14 -4.49 5.74
C SER A 146 1.23 -4.61 6.81
N LEU A 147 1.58 -5.83 7.21
CA LEU A 147 2.65 -6.09 8.19
C LEU A 147 4.03 -5.68 7.67
N ILE A 148 4.33 -5.99 6.40
CA ILE A 148 5.58 -5.57 5.76
C ILE A 148 5.67 -4.04 5.74
N MET A 149 4.61 -3.37 5.32
CA MET A 149 4.58 -1.91 5.23
C MET A 149 4.72 -1.22 6.59
N LEU A 150 4.16 -1.81 7.65
CA LEU A 150 4.34 -1.32 9.02
C LEU A 150 5.77 -1.57 9.52
N GLY A 151 6.32 -2.77 9.35
CA GLY A 151 7.70 -3.07 9.76
C GLY A 151 8.74 -2.25 9.00
N GLN A 152 8.54 -1.99 7.71
CA GLN A 152 9.41 -1.12 6.92
C GLN A 152 9.45 0.34 7.41
N GLN A 153 8.61 0.75 8.37
CA GLN A 153 8.71 2.07 9.01
C GLN A 153 9.89 2.17 9.99
N GLY A 154 10.45 1.06 10.46
CA GLY A 154 11.67 1.04 11.28
C GLY A 154 11.55 1.72 12.66
N MET A 155 10.35 1.78 13.24
CA MET A 155 10.07 2.49 14.49
C MET A 155 10.30 1.65 15.76
N ALA A 156 10.29 0.32 15.65
CA ALA A 156 10.30 -0.62 16.77
C ALA A 156 11.48 -1.61 16.76
N GLY A 157 12.44 -1.47 15.85
CA GLY A 157 13.69 -2.24 15.84
C GLY A 157 13.45 -3.71 15.50
N ASP A 158 13.82 -4.63 16.40
CA ASP A 158 13.68 -6.08 16.16
C ASP A 158 12.23 -6.51 15.89
N ILE A 159 11.24 -5.81 16.46
CA ILE A 159 9.82 -6.10 16.22
C ILE A 159 9.47 -5.87 14.75
N ASP A 160 10.04 -4.84 14.12
CA ASP A 160 9.80 -4.54 12.70
C ASP A 160 10.30 -5.67 11.79
N ALA A 161 11.47 -6.23 12.11
CA ALA A 161 12.03 -7.36 11.38
C ALA A 161 11.14 -8.61 11.49
N VAL A 162 10.57 -8.86 12.68
CA VAL A 162 9.59 -9.94 12.87
C VAL A 162 8.32 -9.69 12.05
N MET A 163 7.82 -8.45 12.02
CA MET A 163 6.63 -8.10 11.22
C MET A 163 6.86 -8.29 9.71
N VAL A 164 8.01 -7.85 9.19
CA VAL A 164 8.38 -8.05 7.77
C VAL A 164 8.46 -9.54 7.45
N ASN A 165 9.16 -10.33 8.27
CA ASN A 165 9.29 -11.77 8.05
C ASN A 165 7.92 -12.48 8.11
N HIS A 166 7.10 -12.15 9.11
CA HIS A 166 5.76 -12.74 9.22
C HIS A 166 4.89 -12.37 8.01
N GLY A 167 4.93 -11.11 7.56
CA GLY A 167 4.22 -10.68 6.37
C GLY A 167 4.67 -11.39 5.10
N GLN A 168 5.98 -11.64 4.93
CA GLN A 168 6.51 -12.42 3.79
C GLN A 168 6.03 -13.88 3.81
N LEU A 169 5.96 -14.51 4.98
CA LEU A 169 5.40 -15.86 5.11
C LEU A 169 3.92 -15.89 4.70
N MET A 170 3.14 -14.89 5.12
CA MET A 170 1.73 -14.77 4.71
C MET A 170 1.58 -14.57 3.19
N LEU A 171 2.42 -13.75 2.57
CA LEU A 171 2.42 -13.58 1.11
C LEU A 171 2.72 -14.92 0.39
N GLY A 172 3.64 -15.72 0.92
CA GLY A 172 3.92 -17.07 0.43
C GLY A 172 2.72 -18.01 0.57
N GLU A 173 2.05 -17.99 1.72
CA GLU A 173 0.82 -18.76 1.96
C GLU A 173 -0.30 -18.38 0.99
N ALA A 174 -0.56 -17.08 0.82
CA ALA A 174 -1.55 -16.59 -0.14
C ALA A 174 -1.25 -17.04 -1.58
N SER A 175 0.03 -17.04 -1.98
CA SER A 175 0.46 -17.57 -3.28
C SER A 175 0.22 -19.08 -3.40
N GLY A 176 0.46 -19.84 -2.32
CA GLY A 176 0.17 -21.28 -2.27
C GLY A 176 -1.32 -21.56 -2.44
N LEU A 177 -2.17 -20.83 -1.72
CA LEU A 177 -3.63 -20.95 -1.82
C LEU A 177 -4.15 -20.69 -3.24
N LEU A 178 -3.60 -19.70 -3.96
CA LEU A 178 -3.95 -19.45 -5.36
C LEU A 178 -3.63 -20.62 -6.28
N HIS A 179 -2.48 -21.26 -6.06
CA HIS A 179 -2.01 -22.37 -6.87
C HIS A 179 -2.82 -23.63 -6.60
N ASP A 180 -3.08 -23.92 -5.32
CA ASP A 180 -3.68 -25.18 -4.88
C ASP A 180 -5.21 -25.18 -5.01
N THR A 181 -5.84 -24.00 -5.06
CA THR A 181 -7.29 -23.90 -5.21
C THR A 181 -7.74 -24.10 -6.66
N THR A 182 -8.53 -25.14 -6.89
CA THR A 182 -9.18 -25.45 -8.16
C THR A 182 -10.66 -25.09 -8.13
N GLY A 183 -11.19 -24.47 -9.19
CA GLY A 183 -12.59 -24.05 -9.30
C GLY A 183 -12.72 -22.53 -9.46
N ALA A 184 -13.94 -22.05 -9.73
CA ALA A 184 -14.27 -20.64 -9.90
C ALA A 184 -13.27 -19.86 -10.80
N PRO A 185 -13.00 -20.31 -12.04
CA PRO A 185 -11.86 -19.84 -12.85
C PRO A 185 -11.87 -18.33 -13.10
N GLU A 186 -13.04 -17.74 -13.37
CA GLU A 186 -13.18 -16.30 -13.58
C GLU A 186 -12.89 -15.51 -12.30
N TYR A 187 -13.40 -15.98 -11.15
CA TYR A 187 -13.16 -15.37 -9.85
C TYR A 187 -11.68 -15.48 -9.46
N ARG A 188 -11.05 -16.64 -9.71
CA ARG A 188 -9.63 -16.87 -9.47
C ARG A 188 -8.74 -15.91 -10.25
N LEU A 189 -9.10 -15.54 -11.48
CA LEU A 189 -8.34 -14.55 -12.25
C LEU A 189 -8.36 -13.17 -11.58
N LEU A 190 -9.52 -12.74 -11.06
CA LEU A 190 -9.65 -11.48 -10.33
C LEU A 190 -8.82 -11.49 -9.04
N VAL A 191 -8.96 -12.57 -8.26
CA VAL A 191 -8.23 -12.78 -7.00
C VAL A 191 -6.72 -12.83 -7.25
N SER A 192 -6.26 -13.56 -8.27
CA SER A 192 -4.85 -13.60 -8.66
C SER A 192 -4.31 -12.21 -9.01
N GLY A 193 -5.09 -11.39 -9.71
CA GLY A 193 -4.68 -10.02 -10.07
C GLY A 193 -4.47 -9.12 -8.86
N VAL A 194 -5.30 -9.25 -7.82
CA VAL A 194 -5.15 -8.50 -6.57
C VAL A 194 -4.00 -9.05 -5.72
N VAL A 195 -3.94 -10.36 -5.51
CA VAL A 195 -2.90 -11.00 -4.68
C VAL A 195 -1.50 -10.78 -5.27
N GLN A 196 -1.32 -10.88 -6.58
CA GLN A 196 -0.01 -10.61 -7.22
C GLN A 196 0.46 -9.17 -6.99
N MET A 197 -0.47 -8.20 -6.98
CA MET A 197 -0.14 -6.80 -6.65
C MET A 197 0.25 -6.67 -5.18
N LEU A 198 -0.44 -7.35 -4.26
CA LEU A 198 -0.11 -7.33 -2.83
C LEU A 198 1.24 -7.99 -2.53
N ILE A 199 1.62 -9.03 -3.29
CA ILE A 199 2.93 -9.69 -3.20
C ILE A 199 4.02 -8.80 -3.80
N GLY A 200 3.75 -8.18 -4.94
CA GLY A 200 4.72 -7.41 -5.72
C GLY A 200 4.99 -6.00 -5.20
N ILE A 201 4.64 -5.68 -3.95
CA ILE A 201 4.95 -4.36 -3.38
C ILE A 201 6.47 -4.28 -3.28
N PRO A 202 7.11 -3.43 -4.10
CA PRO A 202 8.56 -3.38 -4.14
C PRO A 202 9.07 -2.98 -2.76
N ASP A 203 10.18 -3.59 -2.33
CA ASP A 203 10.96 -3.04 -1.24
C ASP A 203 11.23 -1.57 -1.57
N MET A 204 10.71 -0.68 -0.74
CA MET A 204 10.96 0.74 -0.89
C MET A 204 12.47 0.93 -0.85
N PRO A 205 13.08 1.63 -1.84
CA PRO A 205 14.46 2.03 -1.68
C PRO A 205 14.52 2.85 -0.39
N ILE A 206 15.18 2.31 0.62
CA ILE A 206 15.74 3.14 1.68
C ILE A 206 16.67 4.06 0.91
N ASP A 207 16.37 5.36 0.89
CA ASP A 207 17.24 6.37 0.28
C ASP A 207 18.65 6.15 0.82
N SER A 208 19.45 5.38 0.07
CA SER A 208 20.86 5.13 0.29
C SER A 208 21.61 6.03 -0.67
N GLU A 209 21.22 7.31 -0.69
CA GLU A 209 22.06 8.38 -1.21
C GLU A 209 23.02 8.80 -0.08
N ASP A 210 23.92 7.89 0.27
CA ASP A 210 25.18 8.16 0.97
C ASP A 210 26.23 7.23 0.36
N GLY A 211 26.50 7.44 -0.93
CA GLY A 211 27.43 6.64 -1.70
C GLY A 211 27.91 7.41 -2.92
N ASP A 212 29.10 8.00 -2.79
CA ASP A 212 29.90 8.63 -3.83
C ASP A 212 29.48 10.03 -4.30
N SER A 213 29.97 11.04 -3.58
CA SER A 213 30.66 12.15 -4.23
C SER A 213 32.06 12.32 -3.63
N LYS A 214 33.04 11.93 -4.46
CA LYS A 214 34.48 12.17 -4.32
C LYS A 214 34.84 13.64 -4.29
#